data_AF-A0AAU4JII9-F1
#
_entry.id   AF-A0AAU4JII9-F1
#
_cell.length_a   1.000
_cell.length_b   1.000
_cell.length_c   1.000
_cell.angle_alpha   90.00
_cell.angle_beta   90.00
_cell.angle_gamma   90.00
#
_symmetry.space_group_name_H-M   'P 1'
#
loop_
_entity.id
_entity.type
_entity.pdbx_description
1 polymer ?
#
loop_
_entity_poly.entity_id
_entity_poly.type
_entity_poly.pdbx_seq_one_letter_code
_entity_poly.pdbx_strand_id
1 'polypeptide(L)'
;MGYKERRAKMIATRAAPHLEPGEQIQTGFVTLAGSGIFTVPAETFVVTDRAILVLGSSEVQRLSRDFWFGKPTGLYYKFELDHTYKVHRQWYPELIAADEALREMQAQDDPAVGEH
;
A
#
# COMPACT_ATOMS: atom_id res chain seq x y z
N MET A 1 20.86 -6.87 -9.86
CA MET A 1 19.47 -6.41 -9.61
C MET A 1 18.60 -7.59 -9.26
N GLY A 2 18.31 -7.73 -7.97
CA GLY A 2 17.35 -8.72 -7.48
C GLY A 2 15.91 -8.36 -7.87
N TYR A 3 15.02 -9.35 -7.77
CA TYR A 3 13.59 -9.18 -8.05
C TYR A 3 12.94 -8.06 -7.21
N LYS A 4 13.39 -7.88 -5.96
CA LYS A 4 12.90 -6.84 -5.04
C LYS A 4 13.25 -5.42 -5.50
N GLU A 5 14.50 -5.18 -5.92
CA GLU A 5 14.94 -3.86 -6.42
C GLU A 5 14.15 -3.43 -7.67
N ARG A 6 13.85 -4.38 -8.57
CA ARG A 6 13.02 -4.11 -9.75
C ARG A 6 11.59 -3.71 -9.39
N ARG A 7 10.99 -4.36 -8.38
CA ARG A 7 9.64 -4.01 -7.88
C ARG A 7 9.63 -2.62 -7.25
N ALA A 8 10.59 -2.33 -6.38
CA ALA A 8 10.72 -1.03 -5.75
C ALA A 8 10.89 0.08 -6.79
N LYS A 9 11.75 -0.12 -7.79
CA LYS A 9 11.93 0.83 -8.89
C LYS A 9 10.63 1.01 -9.69
N MET A 10 9.92 -0.06 -10.02
CA MET A 10 8.64 0.01 -10.74
C MET A 10 7.60 0.81 -9.94
N ILE A 11 7.47 0.55 -8.63
CA ILE A 11 6.55 1.27 -7.74
C ILE A 11 6.93 2.74 -7.67
N ALA A 12 8.20 3.05 -7.43
CA ALA A 12 8.69 4.42 -7.36
C ALA A 12 8.46 5.19 -8.66
N THR A 13 8.72 4.57 -9.82
CA THR A 13 8.45 5.18 -11.13
C THR A 13 6.96 5.46 -11.35
N ARG A 14 6.07 4.57 -10.91
CA ARG A 14 4.61 4.78 -11.00
C ARG A 14 4.12 5.86 -10.04
N ALA A 15 4.70 5.94 -8.85
CA ALA A 15 4.31 6.89 -7.81
C ALA A 15 4.84 8.30 -8.07
N ALA A 16 6.04 8.43 -8.65
CA ALA A 16 6.75 9.71 -8.83
C ALA A 16 5.90 10.91 -9.30
N PRO A 17 5.03 10.78 -10.32
CA PRO A 17 4.20 11.91 -10.76
C PRO A 17 3.07 12.31 -9.79
N HIS A 18 2.81 11.51 -8.75
CA HIS A 18 1.72 11.69 -7.79
C HIS A 18 2.21 12.00 -6.37
N LEU A 19 3.54 12.05 -6.17
CA LEU A 19 4.14 12.44 -4.90
C LEU A 19 4.14 13.96 -4.74
N GLU A 20 3.76 14.43 -3.56
CA GLU A 20 3.92 15.81 -3.17
C GLU A 20 5.40 16.15 -2.89
N PRO A 21 5.80 17.43 -2.98
CA PRO A 21 7.15 17.85 -2.62
C PRO A 21 7.51 17.42 -1.18
N GLY A 22 8.59 16.64 -1.07
CA GLY A 22 9.08 16.09 0.20
C GLY A 22 8.37 14.83 0.68
N GLU A 23 7.43 14.29 -0.08
CA GLU A 23 6.77 13.01 0.23
C GLU A 23 7.70 11.82 -0.08
N GLN A 24 7.83 10.90 0.87
CA GLN A 24 8.70 9.74 0.80
C GLN A 24 7.87 8.45 0.76
N ILE A 25 8.24 7.57 -0.16
CA ILE A 25 7.63 6.24 -0.27
C ILE A 25 8.23 5.35 0.84
N GLN A 26 7.36 4.80 1.68
CA GLN A 26 7.75 3.83 2.70
C GLN A 26 7.75 2.42 2.11
N THR A 27 6.69 2.06 1.40
CA THR A 27 6.54 0.75 0.77
C THR A 27 5.49 0.77 -0.34
N GLY A 28 5.36 -0.32 -1.08
CA GLY A 28 4.26 -0.52 -2.00
C GLY A 28 4.08 -1.96 -2.44
N PHE A 29 2.89 -2.27 -2.92
CA PHE A 29 2.50 -3.59 -3.39
C PHE A 29 1.51 -3.53 -4.53
N VAL A 30 1.25 -4.68 -5.16
CA VAL A 30 0.35 -4.77 -6.31
C VAL A 30 -0.82 -5.69 -5.98
N THR A 31 -2.02 -5.21 -6.24
CA THR A 31 -3.26 -5.99 -6.14
C THR A 31 -3.53 -6.76 -7.42
N LEU A 32 -4.43 -7.72 -7.31
CA LEU A 32 -4.88 -8.57 -8.39
C LEU A 32 -6.38 -8.38 -8.61
N ALA A 33 -6.79 -8.23 -9.85
CA ALA A 33 -8.19 -8.35 -10.26
C ALA A 33 -8.43 -9.69 -10.95
N GLY A 34 -9.68 -10.17 -10.91
CA GLY A 34 -10.11 -11.40 -11.56
C GLY A 34 -10.46 -12.55 -10.60
N SER A 35 -11.09 -13.58 -11.15
CA SER A 35 -11.65 -14.72 -10.40
C SER A 35 -10.86 -16.01 -10.65
N GLY A 36 -10.73 -16.83 -9.60
CA GLY A 36 -10.01 -18.11 -9.69
C GLY A 36 -8.52 -17.94 -9.99
N ILE A 37 -8.04 -18.67 -11.01
CA ILE A 37 -6.63 -18.65 -11.48
C ILE A 37 -6.33 -17.56 -12.51
N PHE A 38 -7.37 -16.92 -13.07
CA PHE A 38 -7.22 -15.81 -14.04
C PHE A 38 -7.12 -14.49 -13.29
N THR A 39 -6.01 -14.29 -12.57
CA THR A 39 -5.73 -13.04 -11.87
C THR A 39 -4.72 -12.20 -12.65
N VAL A 40 -5.05 -10.94 -12.90
CA VAL A 40 -4.14 -9.96 -13.53
C VAL A 40 -3.75 -8.88 -12.52
N PRO A 41 -2.55 -8.31 -12.61
CA PRO A 41 -2.18 -7.11 -11.86
C PRO A 41 -3.22 -6.01 -12.12
N ALA A 42 -3.76 -5.42 -11.06
CA ALA A 42 -4.82 -4.41 -11.16
C ALA A 42 -4.30 -3.04 -10.76
N GLU A 43 -4.16 -2.79 -9.46
CA GLU A 43 -3.69 -1.53 -8.92
C GLU A 43 -2.36 -1.66 -8.20
N THR A 44 -1.60 -0.58 -8.16
CA THR A 44 -0.38 -0.46 -7.36
C THR A 44 -0.68 0.41 -6.14
N PHE A 45 -0.58 -0.19 -4.96
CA PHE A 45 -0.68 0.51 -3.70
C PHE A 45 0.70 1.03 -3.30
N VAL A 46 0.76 2.29 -2.91
CA VAL A 46 1.98 2.95 -2.46
C VAL A 46 1.67 3.64 -1.15
N VAL A 47 2.35 3.24 -0.09
CA VAL A 47 2.24 3.88 1.21
C VAL A 47 3.39 4.84 1.36
N THR A 48 3.06 6.11 1.61
CA THR A 48 4.01 7.19 1.80
C THR A 48 3.94 7.69 3.25
N ASP A 49 4.76 8.69 3.60
CA ASP A 49 4.67 9.31 4.92
C ASP A 49 3.39 10.14 5.13
N ARG A 50 2.68 10.48 4.05
CA ARG A 50 1.51 11.38 4.09
C ARG A 50 0.20 10.71 3.71
N ALA A 51 0.21 9.75 2.80
CA ALA A 51 -1.00 9.19 2.23
C ALA A 51 -0.81 7.75 1.73
N ILE A 52 -1.94 7.12 1.39
CA ILE A 52 -1.96 5.88 0.63
C ILE A 52 -2.36 6.23 -0.81
N LEU A 53 -1.48 5.96 -1.77
CA LEU A 53 -1.78 6.13 -3.19
C LEU A 53 -2.20 4.80 -3.79
N VAL A 54 -3.36 4.79 -4.45
CA VAL A 54 -3.86 3.65 -5.23
C VAL A 54 -3.75 4.03 -6.70
N LEU A 55 -2.79 3.42 -7.39
CA LEU A 55 -2.49 3.69 -8.79
C LEU A 55 -3.14 2.61 -9.66
N GLY A 56 -4.31 2.93 -10.20
CA GLY A 56 -5.00 2.11 -11.19
C GLY A 56 -4.51 2.36 -12.61
N SER A 57 -5.12 1.68 -13.58
CA SER A 57 -4.77 1.83 -15.00
C SER A 57 -5.29 3.15 -15.61
N SER A 58 -6.32 3.76 -15.02
CA SER A 58 -6.98 4.96 -15.55
C SER A 58 -7.15 6.07 -14.51
N GLU A 59 -7.07 5.75 -13.22
CA GLU A 59 -7.28 6.70 -12.13
C GLU A 59 -6.22 6.48 -11.05
N VAL A 60 -5.84 7.58 -10.40
CA VAL A 60 -5.02 7.59 -9.20
C VAL A 60 -5.84 8.16 -8.06
N GLN A 61 -6.00 7.36 -7.02
CA GLN A 61 -6.72 7.76 -5.81
C GLN A 61 -5.72 8.01 -4.70
N ARG A 62 -5.94 9.09 -3.95
CA ARG A 62 -5.17 9.45 -2.76
C ARG A 62 -6.08 9.28 -1.57
N LEU A 63 -5.74 8.35 -0.69
CA LEU A 63 -6.54 7.95 0.45
C LEU A 63 -5.86 8.33 1.75
N SER A 64 -6.67 8.49 2.79
CA SER A 64 -6.18 8.74 4.14
C SER A 64 -5.32 7.57 4.62
N ARG A 65 -4.35 7.88 5.45
CA ARG A 65 -3.51 6.91 6.17
C ARG A 65 -4.25 6.22 7.33
N ASP A 66 -5.47 6.66 7.65
CA ASP A 66 -6.33 6.04 8.66
C ASP A 66 -6.99 4.76 8.09
N PHE A 67 -6.16 3.80 7.70
CA PHE A 67 -6.60 2.51 7.19
C PHE A 67 -5.65 1.41 7.66
N TRP A 68 -6.23 0.30 8.10
CA TRP A 68 -5.47 -0.86 8.53
C TRP A 68 -5.76 -2.03 7.59
N PHE A 69 -4.71 -2.53 6.94
CA PHE A 69 -4.80 -3.69 6.07
C PHE A 69 -5.00 -4.98 6.87
N GLY A 70 -4.58 -5.02 8.12
CA GLY A 70 -4.74 -6.18 8.99
C GLY A 70 -3.78 -7.33 8.64
N LYS A 71 -4.07 -8.53 9.16
CA LYS A 71 -3.16 -9.69 9.07
C LYS A 71 -3.47 -10.54 7.84
N PRO A 72 -2.61 -10.57 6.80
CA PRO A 72 -2.87 -11.37 5.62
C PRO A 72 -2.74 -12.87 5.91
N THR A 73 -3.65 -13.67 5.35
CA THR A 73 -3.67 -15.14 5.51
C THR A 73 -3.96 -15.85 4.18
N GLY A 74 -3.60 -17.13 4.06
CA GLY A 74 -3.83 -17.92 2.86
C GLY A 74 -2.94 -17.57 1.66
N LEU A 75 -3.30 -18.07 0.47
CA LEU A 75 -2.58 -17.78 -0.78
C LEU A 75 -2.91 -16.38 -1.34
N TYR A 76 -4.14 -15.95 -1.11
CA TYR A 76 -4.63 -14.63 -1.45
C TYR A 76 -5.34 -14.02 -0.25
N TYR A 77 -5.01 -12.77 0.03
CA TYR A 77 -5.65 -11.98 1.06
C TYR A 77 -6.57 -10.96 0.40
N LYS A 78 -7.73 -10.71 1.01
CA LYS A 78 -8.67 -9.71 0.53
C LYS A 78 -8.89 -8.67 1.62
N PHE A 79 -8.97 -7.41 1.22
CA PHE A 79 -9.35 -6.30 2.10
C PHE A 79 -10.28 -5.34 1.33
N GLU A 80 -11.07 -4.58 2.07
CA GLU A 80 -12.04 -3.63 1.51
C GLU A 80 -11.60 -2.21 1.85
N LEU A 81 -11.66 -1.32 0.86
CA LEU A 81 -11.30 0.09 1.02
C LEU A 81 -12.33 0.99 0.33
N ASP A 82 -12.28 1.09 -1.00
CA ASP A 82 -13.39 1.58 -1.84
C ASP A 82 -14.16 0.39 -2.45
N HIS A 83 -13.41 -0.62 -2.88
CA HIS A 83 -13.91 -1.92 -3.29
C HIS A 83 -13.05 -3.05 -2.70
N THR A 84 -13.41 -4.30 -2.99
CA THR A 84 -12.65 -5.46 -2.53
C THR A 84 -11.38 -5.66 -3.36
N TYR A 85 -10.22 -5.43 -2.74
CA TYR A 85 -8.92 -5.72 -3.33
C TYR A 85 -8.44 -7.11 -2.95
N LYS A 86 -7.62 -7.71 -3.82
CA LYS A 86 -7.01 -9.01 -3.59
C LYS A 86 -5.49 -8.91 -3.73
N VAL A 87 -4.75 -9.44 -2.77
CA VAL A 87 -3.28 -9.44 -2.74
C VAL A 87 -2.77 -10.86 -2.70
N HIS A 88 -1.76 -11.16 -3.51
CA HIS A 88 -1.09 -12.47 -3.50
C HIS A 88 -0.07 -12.56 -2.37
N ARG A 89 0.15 -13.77 -1.82
CA ARG A 89 1.09 -14.02 -0.71
C ARG A 89 2.50 -13.46 -0.91
N GLN A 90 2.94 -13.30 -2.16
CA GLN A 90 4.26 -12.73 -2.49
C GLN A 90 4.43 -11.25 -2.10
N TRP A 91 3.32 -10.58 -1.82
CA TRP A 91 3.24 -9.18 -1.40
C TRP A 91 2.85 -9.04 0.07
N TYR A 92 2.66 -10.14 0.81
CA TYR A 92 2.35 -10.06 2.24
C TYR A 92 3.45 -9.37 3.05
N PRO A 93 4.75 -9.57 2.79
CA PRO A 93 5.78 -8.81 3.49
C PRO A 93 5.63 -7.30 3.29
N GLU A 94 5.37 -6.87 2.05
CA GLU A 94 5.17 -5.46 1.72
C GLU A 94 3.85 -4.89 2.29
N LEU A 95 2.78 -5.70 2.37
CA LEU A 95 1.51 -5.32 2.98
C LEU A 95 1.63 -5.22 4.51
N ILE A 96 2.35 -6.14 5.15
CA ILE A 96 2.62 -6.08 6.59
C ILE A 96 3.48 -4.86 6.91
N ALA A 97 4.54 -4.62 6.13
CA ALA A 97 5.36 -3.42 6.27
C ALA A 97 4.55 -2.13 6.04
N ALA A 98 3.54 -2.17 5.16
CA ALA A 98 2.63 -1.05 4.94
C ALA A 98 1.75 -0.80 6.17
N ASP A 99 1.16 -1.84 6.74
CA ASP A 99 0.33 -1.75 7.95
C ASP A 99 1.15 -1.24 9.15
N GLU A 100 2.38 -1.73 9.30
CA GLU A 100 3.32 -1.29 10.35
C GLU A 100 3.71 0.18 10.17
N ALA A 101 4.12 0.59 8.96
CA ALA A 101 4.45 1.97 8.63
C ALA A 101 3.31 2.95 8.92
N LEU A 102 2.06 2.55 8.61
CA LEU A 102 0.88 3.37 8.91
C LEU A 102 0.66 3.50 10.42
N ARG A 103 0.85 2.42 11.19
CA ARG A 103 0.72 2.44 12.66
C ARG A 103 1.81 3.25 13.34
N GLU A 104 3.07 3.10 12.93
CA GLU A 104 4.20 3.84 13.50
C GLU A 104 3.99 5.35 13.31
N MET A 105 3.52 5.76 12.14
CA MET A 105 3.26 7.18 11.87
C MET A 105 2.01 7.70 12.59
N GLN A 106 0.95 6.91 12.73
CA GLN A 106 -0.21 7.30 13.52
C GLN A 106 0.17 7.46 15.01
N ALA A 107 0.99 6.56 15.55
CA ALA A 107 1.51 6.68 16.91
C ALA A 107 2.42 7.92 17.10
N GLN A 108 3.04 8.42 16.03
CA GLN A 108 3.88 9.62 16.07
C GLN A 108 3.07 10.92 15.88
N ASP A 109 1.93 10.85 15.17
CA ASP A 109 1.01 11.98 14.93
C ASP A 109 0.03 12.20 16.09
N ASP A 110 -0.09 11.23 17.01
CA ASP A 110 -0.84 11.32 18.27
C ASP A 110 0.12 11.60 19.45
N PRO A 111 0.71 12.81 19.58
CA PRO A 111 1.42 13.17 20.80
C PRO A 111 0.39 13.53 21.87
N ALA A 112 0.09 12.57 22.75
CA ALA A 112 -0.42 12.81 24.10
C ALA A 112 -1.65 13.72 24.23
N VAL A 113 -2.85 13.12 24.20
CA VAL A 113 -3.94 13.62 25.03
C VAL A 113 -3.73 13.10 26.46
N GLY A 114 -3.22 13.96 27.35
CA GLY A 114 -3.24 13.80 28.82
C GLY A 114 -1.85 13.58 29.44
N GLU A 115 -1.40 14.29 30.47
CA GLU A 115 -2.09 15.15 31.44
C GLU A 115 -1.15 16.27 31.95
N HIS A 116 -1.74 17.43 32.25
CA HIS A 116 -1.14 18.55 32.98
C HIS A 116 -1.91 18.73 34.28
#